data_AF-A0A4V1B0S5-F1
#
_entry.id   AF-A0A4V1B0S5-F1
#
_cell.length_a   1.000
_cell.length_b   1.000
_cell.length_c   1.000
_cell.angle_alpha   90.00
_cell.angle_beta   90.00
_cell.angle_gamma   90.00
#
_symmetry.space_group_name_H-M   'P 1'
#
loop_
_entity.id
_entity.type
_entity.pdbx_description
1 polymer ?
#
loop_
_entity_poly.entity_id
_entity_poly.type
_entity_poly.pdbx_seq_one_letter_code
_entity_poly.pdbx_strand_id
1 'polypeptide(L)'
;MTLMASAKANEYITSPDTDKRAYSLSVDTQGGKTIYLAGQLNVADLKDKPLPGDFDGQARAAFQRIQKTLEASGGKLSDIVSMTVFITDVRNGERFSDIRREFFAPGKYPASALIAIRNLGIPNALIEIQATAVVGGK
;
A
#
# COMPACT_ATOMS: atom_id res chain seq x y z
N MET A 1 22.52 20.08 25.09
CA MET A 1 22.93 18.91 24.30
C MET A 1 21.72 17.99 24.21
N THR A 2 20.91 18.15 23.17
CA THR A 2 19.64 17.40 23.03
C THR A 2 19.98 16.01 22.51
N LEU A 3 19.77 14.97 23.33
CA LEU A 3 19.79 13.58 22.86
C LEU A 3 18.67 13.44 21.82
N MET A 4 19.04 13.29 20.55
CA MET A 4 18.15 12.73 19.54
C MET A 4 17.87 11.28 19.94
N ALA A 5 16.68 11.03 20.48
CA ALA A 5 16.20 9.66 20.66
C ALA A 5 16.16 9.04 19.26
N SER A 6 17.01 8.03 19.01
CA SER A 6 16.89 7.21 17.81
C SER A 6 15.52 6.54 17.87
N ALA A 7 14.61 6.98 16.99
CA ALA A 7 13.36 6.28 16.77
C ALA A 7 13.72 4.84 16.36
N LYS A 8 13.20 3.87 17.10
CA LYS A 8 13.24 2.47 16.65
C LYS A 8 12.35 2.36 15.40
N ALA A 9 12.53 1.29 14.63
CA ALA A 9 11.72 1.04 13.44
C ALA A 9 10.46 0.26 13.82
N ASN A 10 9.35 0.48 13.10
CA ASN A 10 8.09 -0.27 13.25
C ASN A 10 8.35 -1.78 13.40
N GLU A 11 7.57 -2.44 14.26
CA GLU A 11 7.63 -3.89 14.46
C GLU A 11 6.61 -4.58 13.55
N TYR A 12 7.06 -5.62 12.84
CA TYR A 12 6.25 -6.36 11.88
C TYR A 12 6.07 -7.80 12.40
N ILE A 13 4.84 -8.16 12.71
CA ILE A 13 4.52 -9.53 13.11
C ILE A 13 4.18 -10.33 11.86
N THR A 14 5.07 -11.23 11.47
CA THR A 14 4.93 -12.07 10.26
C THR A 14 4.98 -13.55 10.57
N SER A 15 4.57 -14.37 9.61
CA SER A 15 4.81 -15.81 9.57
C SER A 15 5.35 -16.20 8.19
N PRO A 16 5.93 -17.41 8.02
CA PRO A 16 6.33 -17.88 6.69
C PRO A 16 5.23 -17.79 5.63
N ASP A 17 3.97 -18.02 6.03
CA ASP A 17 2.81 -17.93 5.13
C ASP A 17 2.47 -16.47 4.76
N THR A 18 2.57 -15.53 5.70
CA THR A 18 2.26 -14.13 5.42
C THR A 18 3.37 -13.46 4.62
N ASP A 19 4.63 -13.79 4.88
CA ASP A 19 5.78 -13.35 4.07
C ASP A 19 5.69 -13.88 2.64
N LYS A 20 5.33 -15.17 2.47
CA LYS A 20 5.05 -15.74 1.15
C LYS A 20 3.92 -15.01 0.42
N ARG A 21 2.99 -14.37 1.12
CA ARG A 21 1.88 -13.59 0.54
C ARG A 21 2.08 -12.07 0.60
N ALA A 22 3.27 -11.63 1.01
CA ALA A 22 3.66 -10.23 1.12
C ALA A 22 2.78 -9.38 2.05
N TYR A 23 2.43 -9.85 3.25
CA TYR A 23 1.75 -9.03 4.27
C TYR A 23 2.20 -9.39 5.69
N SER A 24 1.92 -8.50 6.64
CA SER A 24 2.14 -8.75 8.07
C SER A 24 0.80 -8.97 8.79
N LEU A 25 0.78 -9.83 9.81
CA LEU A 25 -0.39 -10.03 10.68
C LEU A 25 -0.71 -8.76 11.47
N SER A 26 0.32 -8.08 11.96
CA SER A 26 0.23 -6.72 12.51
C SER A 26 1.46 -5.91 12.15
N VAL A 27 1.30 -4.59 12.21
CA VAL A 27 2.40 -3.63 12.20
C VAL A 27 2.20 -2.73 13.40
N ASP A 28 3.11 -2.84 14.36
CA ASP A 28 3.01 -2.15 15.63
C ASP A 28 3.85 -0.86 15.52
N THR A 29 3.22 0.26 15.86
CA THR A 29 3.82 1.59 15.76
C THR A 29 3.61 2.35 17.06
N GLN A 30 4.58 3.17 17.46
CA GLN A 30 4.41 4.06 18.61
C GLN A 30 4.81 5.52 18.28
N GLY A 31 3.87 6.45 18.43
CA GLY A 31 4.10 7.87 18.10
C GLY A 31 4.12 8.16 16.60
N GLY A 32 4.67 9.32 16.21
CA GLY A 32 4.71 9.76 14.81
C GLY A 32 3.45 10.47 14.32
N LYS A 33 3.51 11.00 13.10
CA LYS A 33 2.38 11.61 12.38
C LYS A 33 1.63 10.52 11.62
N THR A 34 0.37 10.27 11.97
CA THR A 34 -0.51 9.40 11.17
C THR A 34 -1.02 10.14 9.94
N ILE A 35 -0.90 9.51 8.77
CA ILE A 35 -1.42 9.98 7.50
C ILE A 35 -2.47 8.97 7.03
N TYR A 36 -3.71 9.41 6.93
CA TYR A 36 -4.80 8.64 6.33
C TYR A 36 -4.91 9.01 4.86
N LEU A 37 -4.69 8.05 3.96
CA LEU A 37 -4.84 8.29 2.52
C LEU A 37 -6.25 7.93 2.08
N ALA A 38 -6.82 8.76 1.20
CA ALA A 38 -7.98 8.36 0.41
C ALA A 38 -7.64 7.15 -0.47
N GLY A 39 -8.67 6.44 -0.94
CA GLY A 39 -8.52 5.38 -1.93
C GLY A 39 -7.77 5.86 -3.17
N GLN A 40 -6.66 5.21 -3.47
CA GLN A 40 -5.83 5.50 -4.62
C GLN A 40 -6.11 4.46 -5.69
N LEU A 41 -6.69 4.97 -6.77
CA LEU A 41 -6.85 4.30 -8.05
C LEU A 41 -6.25 5.22 -9.13
N ASN A 42 -6.12 4.71 -10.35
CA ASN A 42 -5.70 5.53 -11.48
C ASN A 42 -6.89 6.29 -12.07
N VAL A 43 -7.02 7.59 -11.76
CA VAL A 43 -8.16 8.42 -12.20
C VAL A 43 -7.83 9.48 -13.26
N ALA A 44 -6.55 9.80 -13.52
CA ALA A 44 -6.24 11.06 -14.22
C ALA A 44 -5.05 11.06 -15.19
N ASP A 45 -4.07 10.17 -15.06
CA ASP A 45 -2.94 10.14 -16.01
C ASP A 45 -3.26 9.33 -17.29
N LEU A 46 -4.53 8.96 -17.46
CA LEU A 46 -5.09 8.22 -18.59
C LEU A 46 -5.35 9.07 -19.84
N LYS A 47 -5.01 10.37 -19.86
CA LYS A 47 -5.13 11.18 -21.09
C LYS A 47 -4.25 10.63 -22.23
N ASP A 48 -3.23 9.82 -21.92
CA ASP A 48 -2.33 9.25 -22.94
C ASP A 48 -2.30 7.72 -23.01
N LYS A 49 -2.87 6.97 -22.05
CA LYS A 49 -2.97 5.49 -22.14
C LYS A 49 -4.19 4.95 -21.40
N PRO A 50 -5.22 4.41 -22.07
CA PRO A 50 -6.17 3.55 -21.42
C PRO A 50 -5.45 2.25 -20.99
N LEU A 51 -5.51 1.90 -19.70
CA LEU A 51 -5.18 0.56 -19.18
C LEU A 51 -6.42 -0.33 -18.89
N PRO A 52 -7.50 -0.35 -19.71
CA PRO A 52 -8.54 -1.37 -19.60
C PRO A 52 -7.92 -2.77 -19.63
N GLY A 53 -8.30 -3.61 -18.68
CA GLY A 53 -7.84 -4.99 -18.60
C GLY A 53 -6.41 -5.18 -18.09
N ASP A 54 -5.60 -4.12 -17.96
CA ASP A 54 -4.25 -4.21 -17.41
C ASP A 54 -4.26 -4.01 -15.88
N PHE A 55 -4.49 -5.11 -15.16
CA PHE A 55 -4.45 -5.13 -13.71
C PHE A 55 -3.09 -4.64 -13.14
N ASP A 56 -1.98 -5.06 -13.74
CA ASP A 56 -0.66 -4.78 -13.15
C ASP A 56 -0.28 -3.32 -13.31
N GLY A 57 -0.53 -2.76 -14.49
CA GLY A 57 -0.32 -1.34 -14.73
C GLY A 57 -1.19 -0.48 -13.82
N GLN A 58 -2.45 -0.87 -13.58
CA GLN A 58 -3.32 -0.16 -12.62
C GLN A 58 -2.81 -0.28 -11.18
N ALA A 59 -2.34 -1.45 -10.75
CA ALA A 59 -1.80 -1.66 -9.40
C ALA A 59 -0.52 -0.85 -9.17
N ARG A 60 0.42 -0.86 -10.13
CA ARG A 60 1.65 -0.05 -10.06
C ARG A 60 1.34 1.45 -10.07
N ALA A 61 0.38 1.88 -10.89
CA ALA A 61 -0.06 3.27 -10.91
C ALA A 61 -0.68 3.71 -9.57
N ALA A 62 -1.46 2.84 -8.92
CA ALA A 62 -1.98 3.11 -7.58
C ALA A 62 -0.84 3.32 -6.56
N PHE A 63 0.18 2.45 -6.55
CA PHE A 63 1.34 2.62 -5.68
C PHE A 63 2.13 3.90 -5.99
N GLN A 64 2.35 4.26 -7.26
CA GLN A 64 2.99 5.52 -7.65
C GLN A 64 2.22 6.74 -7.14
N ARG A 65 0.88 6.70 -7.18
CA ARG A 65 0.03 7.78 -6.68
C ARG A 65 0.05 7.87 -5.16
N ILE A 66 0.05 6.73 -4.47
CA ILE A 66 0.27 6.66 -3.01
C ILE A 66 1.61 7.30 -2.66
N GLN A 67 2.68 6.93 -3.37
CA GLN A 67 4.02 7.47 -3.15
C GLN A 67 4.03 9.00 -3.28
N LYS A 68 3.56 9.56 -4.40
CA LYS A 68 3.50 11.02 -4.62
C LYS A 68 2.70 11.73 -3.51
N THR A 69 1.59 11.11 -3.06
CA THR A 69 0.71 11.67 -2.02
C THR A 69 1.38 11.66 -0.64
N LEU A 70 2.09 10.59 -0.31
CA LEU A 70 2.88 10.48 0.91
C LEU A 70 4.04 11.48 0.91
N GLU A 71 4.77 11.60 -0.20
CA GLU A 71 5.88 12.54 -0.36
C GLU A 71 5.42 13.98 -0.10
N ALA A 72 4.28 14.39 -0.66
CA ALA A 72 3.66 15.69 -0.39
C ALA A 72 3.28 15.90 1.10
N SER A 73 3.10 14.82 1.86
CA SER A 73 2.78 14.83 3.28
C SER A 73 4.00 14.60 4.20
N GLY A 74 5.19 14.48 3.62
CA GLY A 74 6.46 14.23 4.32
C GLY A 74 6.77 12.75 4.63
N GLY A 75 6.04 11.81 4.03
CA GLY A 75 6.25 10.37 4.18
C GLY A 75 6.77 9.68 2.92
N LYS A 76 6.92 8.36 2.99
CA LYS A 76 7.35 7.46 1.90
C LYS A 76 6.60 6.13 1.99
N LEU A 77 6.68 5.30 0.95
CA LEU A 77 5.96 4.01 0.91
C LEU A 77 6.26 3.09 2.11
N SER A 78 7.50 3.07 2.60
CA SER A 78 7.88 2.26 3.77
C SER A 78 7.30 2.74 5.11
N ASP A 79 6.63 3.90 5.13
CA ASP A 79 5.89 4.37 6.29
C ASP A 79 4.44 3.82 6.32
N ILE A 80 3.98 3.14 5.27
CA ILE A 80 2.65 2.52 5.24
C ILE A 80 2.62 1.36 6.23
N VAL A 81 1.64 1.38 7.13
CA VAL A 81 1.50 0.40 8.21
C VAL A 81 0.28 -0.49 8.01
N SER A 82 -0.72 0.00 7.28
CA SER A 82 -1.93 -0.76 6.96
C SER A 82 -2.45 -0.40 5.57
N MET A 83 -3.01 -1.37 4.87
CA MET A 83 -3.74 -1.15 3.62
C MET A 83 -4.98 -2.04 3.47
N THR A 84 -6.02 -1.46 2.88
CA THR A 84 -7.19 -2.19 2.37
C THR A 84 -7.15 -2.13 0.85
N VAL A 85 -7.17 -3.30 0.22
CA VAL A 85 -7.03 -3.47 -1.22
C VAL A 85 -8.33 -4.02 -1.75
N PHE A 86 -8.94 -3.29 -2.68
CA PHE A 86 -10.16 -3.70 -3.35
C PHE A 86 -9.82 -4.11 -4.78
N ILE A 87 -10.26 -5.29 -5.21
CA ILE A 87 -10.09 -5.79 -6.57
C ILE A 87 -11.41 -6.28 -7.15
N THR A 88 -11.58 -6.20 -8.47
CA THR A 88 -12.81 -6.67 -9.14
C THR A 88 -12.81 -8.15 -9.50
N ASP A 89 -11.63 -8.80 -9.48
CA ASP A 89 -11.46 -10.21 -9.77
C ASP A 89 -10.47 -10.84 -8.79
N VAL A 90 -10.96 -11.77 -7.96
CA VAL A 90 -10.18 -12.45 -6.91
C VAL A 90 -8.96 -13.21 -7.44
N ARG A 91 -8.97 -13.61 -8.72
CA ARG A 91 -7.86 -14.31 -9.37
C ARG A 91 -6.60 -13.46 -9.47
N ASN A 92 -6.71 -12.14 -9.32
CA ASN A 92 -5.56 -11.23 -9.28
C ASN A 92 -4.85 -11.19 -7.92
N GLY A 93 -5.29 -11.93 -6.90
CA GLY A 93 -4.73 -11.88 -5.56
C GLY A 93 -3.24 -12.20 -5.49
N GLU A 94 -2.79 -13.29 -6.13
CA GLU A 94 -1.36 -13.67 -6.15
C GLU A 94 -0.52 -12.65 -6.93
N ARG A 95 -1.04 -12.24 -8.09
CA ARG A 95 -0.43 -11.23 -8.96
C ARG A 95 -0.23 -9.90 -8.23
N PHE A 96 -1.18 -9.51 -7.39
CA PHE A 96 -1.04 -8.34 -6.53
C PHE A 96 0.02 -8.51 -5.43
N SER A 97 0.10 -9.68 -4.80
CA SER A 97 1.20 -9.99 -3.86
C SER A 97 2.55 -9.84 -4.55
N ASP A 98 2.70 -10.28 -5.80
CA ASP A 98 3.93 -10.14 -6.61
C ASP A 98 4.28 -8.67 -6.82
N ILE A 99 3.33 -7.87 -7.28
CA ILE A 99 3.52 -6.42 -7.46
C ILE A 99 3.88 -5.74 -6.15
N ARG A 100 3.24 -6.09 -5.04
CA ARG A 100 3.55 -5.49 -3.73
C ARG A 100 5.02 -5.71 -3.33
N ARG A 101 5.63 -6.85 -3.69
CA ARG A 101 7.05 -7.09 -3.42
C ARG A 101 7.99 -6.15 -4.17
N GLU A 102 7.53 -5.50 -5.24
CA GLU A 102 8.29 -4.47 -5.94
C GLU A 102 8.43 -3.19 -5.10
N PHE A 103 7.52 -2.94 -4.15
CA PHE A 103 7.42 -1.68 -3.41
C PHE A 103 7.86 -1.76 -1.94
N PHE A 104 7.95 -2.97 -1.37
CA PHE A 104 8.27 -3.18 0.04
C PHE A 104 9.38 -4.20 0.22
N ALA A 105 10.25 -3.95 1.20
CA ALA A 105 11.30 -4.90 1.55
C ALA A 105 10.69 -6.20 2.12
N PRO A 106 11.30 -7.37 1.85
CA PRO A 106 10.89 -8.63 2.47
C PRO A 106 10.80 -8.52 3.99
N GLY A 107 9.72 -9.06 4.58
CA GLY A 107 9.44 -9.01 6.01
C GLY A 107 9.02 -7.63 6.54
N LYS A 108 8.87 -6.62 5.67
CA LYS A 108 8.44 -5.25 6.05
C LYS A 108 7.23 -4.82 5.22
N TYR A 109 6.23 -5.69 5.19
CA TYR A 109 4.98 -5.44 4.49
C TYR A 109 3.95 -4.81 5.42
N PRO A 110 3.05 -3.95 4.92
CA PRO A 110 1.95 -3.45 5.72
C PRO A 110 1.00 -4.58 6.16
N ALA A 111 0.28 -4.36 7.27
CA ALA A 111 -0.91 -5.15 7.55
C ALA A 111 -1.90 -4.96 6.40
N SER A 112 -2.62 -6.01 6.00
CA SER A 112 -3.47 -5.89 4.82
C SER A 112 -4.69 -6.80 4.78
N ALA A 113 -5.79 -6.21 4.30
CA ALA A 113 -6.93 -6.94 3.76
C ALA A 113 -6.98 -6.79 2.23
N LEU A 114 -7.31 -7.89 1.53
CA LEU A 114 -7.61 -7.91 0.10
C LEU A 114 -9.03 -8.42 -0.09
N ILE A 115 -9.87 -7.61 -0.75
CA ILE A 115 -11.31 -7.80 -0.82
C ILE A 115 -11.72 -7.78 -2.29
N ALA A 116 -12.33 -8.88 -2.74
CA ALA A 116 -12.96 -8.94 -4.04
C ALA A 116 -14.35 -8.27 -3.97
N ILE A 117 -14.60 -7.29 -4.84
CA ILE A 117 -15.85 -6.54 -4.91
C ILE A 117 -16.40 -6.53 -6.34
N ARG A 118 -17.66 -6.11 -6.52
CA ARG A 118 -18.29 -6.09 -7.85
C ARG A 118 -17.70 -5.01 -8.77
N ASN A 119 -17.57 -3.78 -8.28
CA ASN A 119 -17.14 -2.61 -9.05
C ASN A 119 -16.46 -1.58 -8.14
N LEU A 120 -15.62 -0.74 -8.73
CA LEU A 120 -14.95 0.40 -8.07
C LEU A 120 -15.62 1.74 -8.44
N GLY A 121 -15.12 2.83 -7.87
CA GLY A 121 -15.68 4.17 -8.05
C GLY A 121 -15.59 4.75 -9.48
N ILE A 122 -14.84 4.10 -10.39
CA ILE A 122 -14.77 4.48 -11.81
C ILE A 122 -14.94 3.26 -12.73
N PRO A 123 -15.46 3.46 -13.95
CA PRO A 123 -15.52 2.41 -14.96
C PRO A 123 -14.13 1.84 -15.28
N ASN A 124 -14.06 0.52 -15.53
CA ASN A 124 -12.86 -0.22 -15.92
C ASN A 124 -11.70 -0.23 -14.90
N ALA A 125 -11.88 0.33 -13.70
CA ALA A 125 -10.93 0.13 -12.61
C ALA A 125 -10.99 -1.31 -12.13
N LEU A 126 -9.81 -1.89 -11.94
CA LEU A 126 -9.61 -3.27 -11.49
C LEU A 126 -9.06 -3.35 -10.06
N ILE A 127 -8.49 -2.25 -9.57
CA ILE A 127 -7.91 -2.14 -8.24
C ILE A 127 -8.03 -0.73 -7.66
N GLU A 128 -8.26 -0.66 -6.36
CA GLU A 128 -8.16 0.54 -5.54
C GLU A 128 -7.48 0.19 -4.21
N ILE A 129 -6.56 1.05 -3.76
CA ILE A 129 -5.79 0.82 -2.52
C ILE A 129 -6.01 2.00 -1.58
N GLN A 130 -6.57 1.73 -0.41
CA GLN A 130 -6.59 2.67 0.71
C GLN A 130 -5.47 2.31 1.68
N ALA A 131 -4.73 3.29 2.16
CA ALA A 131 -3.58 3.06 3.03
C ALA A 131 -3.56 4.03 4.22
N THR A 132 -2.95 3.59 5.32
CA THR A 132 -2.58 4.44 6.46
C THR A 132 -1.08 4.33 6.68
N ALA A 133 -0.43 5.47 6.88
CA ALA A 133 1.01 5.56 7.12
C ALA A 133 1.31 6.27 8.43
N VAL A 134 2.47 5.98 9.02
CA VAL A 134 2.97 6.64 10.23
C VAL A 134 4.40 7.12 9.99
N VAL A 135 4.58 8.44 9.96
CA VAL A 135 5.89 9.08 9.70
C VAL A 135 6.53 9.48 11.02
N GLY A 136 7.81 9.11 11.22
CA GLY A 136 8.54 9.42 12.45
C GLY A 136 8.03 8.69 13.68
N GLY A 137 7.36 7.55 13.48
CA GLY A 137 7.02 6.60 14.55
C GLY A 137 8.24 5.84 15.08
N LYS A 138 8.06 5.17 16.22
CA LYS A 138 9.04 4.30 16.90
C LYS A 138 8.86 2.83 16.56
#